data_AF-A0A0G3BH08-F1
#
_entry.id   AF-A0A0G3BH08-F1
#
_cell.length_a   1.000
_cell.length_b   1.000
_cell.length_c   1.000
_cell.angle_alpha   90.00
_cell.angle_beta   90.00
_cell.angle_gamma   90.00
#
_symmetry.space_group_name_H-M   'P 1'
#
loop_
_entity.id
_entity.type
_entity.pdbx_description
1 polymer ?
#
loop_
_entity_poly.entity_id
_entity_poly.type
_entity_poly.pdbx_seq_one_letter_code
_entity_poly.pdbx_strand_id
1 'polypeptide(L)'
;WTEIREKTDLAKLAEVGKKGVDLLLSDSTNFEVPGTTPTERKIVSRLEIIISQAPGRVITTSFASNVYRLKKIIEIAKKYGKKILLLGSSLAKMLKAIQKVSLWKIDGSIFVKSSWEKKVAPQKLIIFCTGSQGEAKAVLSRLAHQGHPDWKIIRGDTVILTSSPIMDNRYNLEAINNRLMELGATIYENSKEEL
;
A
#
# COMPACT_ATOMS: atom_id res chain seq x y z
N TRP A 1 -15.58 0.00 -0.10
CA TRP A 1 -15.79 1.04 -1.13
C TRP A 1 -14.77 2.15 -0.95
N THR A 2 -14.09 2.52 -2.03
CA THR A 2 -13.09 3.58 -2.06
C THR A 2 -13.76 4.91 -2.38
N GLU A 3 -13.46 5.97 -1.64
CA GLU A 3 -14.01 7.34 -1.87
C GLU A 3 -13.35 8.07 -3.06
N ILE A 4 -12.69 7.36 -3.97
CA ILE A 4 -12.03 8.00 -5.13
C ILE A 4 -13.00 8.20 -6.31
N ARG A 5 -14.15 7.51 -6.32
CA ARG A 5 -15.20 7.64 -7.36
C ARG A 5 -16.59 7.34 -6.80
N GLU A 6 -17.57 7.36 -7.70
CA GLU A 6 -18.95 6.95 -7.48
C GLU A 6 -19.03 5.53 -6.89
N LYS A 7 -20.06 5.32 -6.06
CA LYS A 7 -20.40 4.00 -5.54
C LYS A 7 -20.83 3.09 -6.70
N THR A 8 -20.69 1.78 -6.52
CA THR A 8 -21.27 0.83 -7.46
C THR A 8 -22.76 1.10 -7.64
N ASP A 9 -23.19 1.16 -8.90
CA ASP A 9 -24.57 1.39 -9.28
C ASP A 9 -25.38 0.09 -9.15
N LEU A 10 -25.86 -0.16 -7.93
CA LEU A 10 -26.69 -1.32 -7.62
C LEU A 10 -28.05 -1.26 -8.33
N ALA A 11 -28.58 -0.06 -8.58
CA ALA A 11 -29.86 0.11 -9.26
C ALA A 11 -29.75 -0.36 -10.71
N LYS A 12 -28.68 0.03 -11.41
CA LYS A 12 -28.41 -0.41 -12.78
C LYS A 12 -28.13 -1.92 -12.86
N LEU A 13 -27.41 -2.50 -11.90
CA LEU A 13 -27.23 -3.96 -11.84
C LEU A 13 -28.57 -4.69 -11.69
N ALA A 14 -29.45 -4.20 -10.82
CA ALA A 14 -30.79 -4.77 -10.64
C ALA A 14 -31.65 -4.60 -11.91
N GLU A 15 -31.55 -3.46 -12.59
CA GLU A 15 -32.24 -3.21 -13.86
C GLU A 15 -31.78 -4.18 -14.95
N VAL A 16 -30.47 -4.42 -15.08
CA VAL A 16 -29.92 -5.42 -16.01
C VAL A 16 -30.42 -6.81 -15.67
N GLY A 17 -30.42 -7.20 -14.39
CA GLY A 17 -30.96 -8.48 -13.95
C GLY A 17 -32.44 -8.67 -14.33
N LYS A 18 -33.25 -7.60 -14.25
CA LYS A 18 -34.67 -7.62 -14.66
C LYS A 18 -34.88 -7.77 -16.16
N LYS A 19 -33.92 -7.36 -16.99
CA LYS A 19 -34.00 -7.50 -18.46
C LYS A 19 -33.71 -8.92 -18.96
N GLY A 20 -33.28 -9.82 -18.07
CA GLY A 20 -32.81 -11.16 -18.43
C GLY A 20 -31.31 -11.15 -18.74
N VAL A 21 -30.59 -12.16 -18.25
CA VAL A 21 -29.15 -12.32 -18.44
C VAL A 21 -28.87 -13.78 -18.79
N ASP A 22 -28.39 -14.03 -20.02
CA ASP A 22 -28.08 -15.39 -20.50
C ASP A 22 -26.76 -15.94 -19.94
N LEU A 23 -25.79 -15.06 -19.67
CA LEU A 23 -24.47 -15.42 -19.16
C LEU A 23 -23.93 -14.35 -18.19
N LEU A 24 -23.50 -14.79 -17.01
CA LEU A 24 -22.78 -13.98 -16.03
C LEU A 24 -21.33 -14.46 -15.93
N LEU A 25 -20.38 -13.58 -16.23
CA LEU A 25 -18.96 -13.80 -15.96
C LEU A 25 -18.59 -13.04 -14.68
N SER A 26 -18.40 -13.78 -13.58
CA SER A 26 -18.08 -13.22 -12.26
C SER A 26 -16.62 -13.47 -11.88
N ASP A 27 -16.00 -12.49 -11.21
CA ASP A 27 -14.67 -12.65 -10.61
C ASP A 27 -14.73 -13.68 -9.48
N SER A 28 -13.86 -14.68 -9.54
CA SER A 28 -13.73 -15.77 -8.57
C SER A 28 -12.45 -15.71 -7.75
N THR A 29 -11.64 -14.65 -7.84
CA THR A 29 -10.30 -14.55 -7.19
C THR A 29 -10.30 -14.88 -5.69
N ASN A 30 -11.38 -14.54 -4.96
CA ASN A 30 -11.50 -14.77 -3.51
C ASN A 30 -12.64 -15.73 -3.13
N PHE A 31 -13.08 -16.62 -4.02
CA PHE A 31 -14.26 -17.46 -3.78
C PHE A 31 -14.11 -18.39 -2.55
N GLU A 32 -12.88 -18.81 -2.23
CA GLU A 32 -12.58 -19.70 -1.10
C GLU A 32 -12.61 -18.99 0.27
N VAL A 33 -12.66 -17.65 0.29
CA VAL A 33 -12.60 -16.87 1.54
C VAL A 33 -14.02 -16.50 1.98
N PRO A 34 -14.55 -17.12 3.04
CA PRO A 34 -15.90 -16.81 3.50
C PRO A 34 -16.01 -15.41 4.13
N GLY A 35 -17.23 -14.88 4.08
CA GLY A 35 -17.61 -13.59 4.66
C GLY A 35 -17.52 -12.44 3.66
N THR A 36 -17.30 -11.24 4.18
CA THR A 36 -17.27 -10.00 3.38
C THR A 36 -15.91 -9.31 3.48
N THR A 37 -15.48 -8.70 2.39
CA THR A 37 -14.28 -7.87 2.36
C THR A 37 -14.41 -6.68 3.32
N PRO A 38 -13.42 -6.42 4.19
CA PRO A 38 -13.39 -5.24 5.04
C PRO A 38 -13.53 -3.94 4.23
N THR A 39 -14.17 -2.94 4.83
CA THR A 39 -14.24 -1.62 4.19
C THR A 39 -12.87 -0.96 4.19
N GLU A 40 -12.54 -0.26 3.10
CA GLU A 40 -11.32 0.55 3.02
C GLU A 40 -11.24 1.61 4.12
N ARG A 41 -12.37 2.11 4.63
CA ARG A 41 -12.39 3.01 5.80
C ARG A 41 -11.77 2.37 7.04
N LYS A 42 -12.07 1.09 7.29
CA LYS A 42 -11.49 0.34 8.42
C LYS A 42 -9.98 0.20 8.25
N ILE A 43 -9.54 -0.18 7.05
CA ILE A 43 -8.13 -0.35 6.73
C ILE A 43 -7.37 0.97 6.90
N VAL A 44 -7.91 2.07 6.37
CA VAL A 44 -7.32 3.41 6.50
C VAL A 44 -7.21 3.84 7.96
N SER A 45 -8.22 3.54 8.79
CA SER A 45 -8.19 3.87 10.23
C SER A 45 -7.06 3.12 10.94
N ARG A 46 -6.85 1.84 10.61
CA ARG A 46 -5.73 1.04 11.15
C ARG A 46 -4.37 1.52 10.65
N LEU A 47 -4.26 1.82 9.35
CA LEU A 47 -3.05 2.42 8.79
C LEU A 47 -2.68 3.72 9.49
N GLU A 48 -3.67 4.57 9.78
CA GLU A 48 -3.44 5.82 10.48
C GLU A 48 -2.86 5.60 11.88
N ILE A 49 -3.44 4.65 12.63
CA ILE A 49 -2.94 4.28 13.97
C ILE A 49 -1.49 3.82 13.87
N ILE A 50 -1.19 2.84 13.02
CA ILE A 50 0.16 2.28 12.88
C ILE A 50 1.17 3.37 12.44
N ILE A 51 0.82 4.15 11.42
CA ILE A 51 1.71 5.21 10.90
C ILE A 51 1.97 6.28 11.97
N SER A 52 0.96 6.66 12.75
CA SER A 52 1.08 7.70 13.77
C SER A 52 1.93 7.26 14.96
N GLN A 53 1.84 5.99 15.36
CA GLN A 53 2.50 5.42 16.54
C GLN A 53 3.87 4.81 16.26
N ALA A 54 4.23 4.60 14.97
CA ALA A 54 5.52 4.02 14.60
C ALA A 54 6.70 4.80 15.21
N PRO A 55 7.60 4.13 15.95
CA PRO A 55 8.71 4.79 16.65
C PRO A 55 9.82 5.26 15.70
N GLY A 56 9.94 4.61 14.54
CA GLY A 56 10.94 4.88 13.51
C GLY A 56 10.30 5.20 12.16
N ARG A 57 11.02 4.86 11.08
CA ARG A 57 10.52 5.04 9.72
C ARG A 57 9.39 4.05 9.47
N VAL A 58 8.43 4.46 8.67
CA VAL A 58 7.38 3.56 8.17
C VAL A 58 7.70 3.20 6.73
N ILE A 59 7.89 1.91 6.46
CA ILE A 59 7.96 1.37 5.11
C ILE A 59 6.59 0.80 4.80
N THR A 60 5.96 1.21 3.71
CA THR A 60 4.69 0.63 3.33
C THR A 60 4.64 0.32 1.85
N THR A 61 4.08 -0.84 1.53
CA THR A 61 4.01 -1.34 0.17
C THR A 61 2.59 -1.37 -0.32
N SER A 62 2.38 -1.08 -1.60
CA SER A 62 1.07 -1.20 -2.25
C SER A 62 1.27 -1.56 -3.71
N PHE A 63 0.25 -2.17 -4.31
CA PHE A 63 0.17 -2.27 -5.75
C PHE A 63 0.17 -0.89 -6.40
N ALA A 64 0.86 -0.78 -7.53
CA ALA A 64 0.90 0.46 -8.30
C ALA A 64 -0.45 0.84 -8.94
N SER A 65 -1.44 -0.06 -8.87
CA SER A 65 -2.83 0.15 -9.30
C SER A 65 -3.73 0.66 -8.16
N ASN A 66 -3.33 0.54 -6.89
CA ASN A 66 -4.15 0.98 -5.76
C ASN A 66 -3.91 2.46 -5.44
N VAL A 67 -4.47 3.30 -6.31
CA VAL A 67 -4.43 4.76 -6.22
C VAL A 67 -5.11 5.28 -4.93
N TYR A 68 -6.09 4.55 -4.40
CA TYR A 68 -6.79 4.91 -3.15
C TYR A 68 -5.89 4.88 -1.94
N ARG A 69 -5.09 3.81 -1.80
CA ARG A 69 -4.19 3.68 -0.67
C ARG A 69 -3.10 4.75 -0.68
N LEU A 70 -2.58 5.10 -1.86
CA LEU A 70 -1.65 6.22 -2.00
C LEU A 70 -2.28 7.55 -1.56
N LYS A 71 -3.51 7.86 -1.98
CA LYS A 71 -4.22 9.08 -1.56
C LYS A 71 -4.33 9.17 -0.04
N LYS A 72 -4.79 8.09 0.61
CA LYS A 72 -4.99 8.06 2.06
C LYS A 72 -3.68 8.13 2.83
N ILE A 73 -2.61 7.50 2.34
CA ILE A 73 -1.28 7.65 2.94
C ILE A 73 -0.75 9.09 2.83
N ILE A 74 -1.00 9.78 1.71
CA ILE A 74 -0.67 11.21 1.56
C ILE A 74 -1.46 12.05 2.57
N GLU A 75 -2.75 11.79 2.75
CA GLU A 75 -3.59 12.49 3.74
C GLU A 75 -3.07 12.26 5.18
N ILE A 76 -2.76 11.02 5.54
CA ILE A 76 -2.17 10.67 6.85
C ILE A 76 -0.81 11.36 7.03
N ALA A 77 0.05 11.31 6.01
CA ALA A 77 1.36 11.96 6.06
C ALA A 77 1.24 13.46 6.34
N LYS A 78 0.32 14.15 5.65
CA LYS A 78 0.02 15.56 5.90
C LYS A 78 -0.47 15.81 7.32
N LYS A 79 -1.43 15.01 7.79
CA LYS A 79 -2.02 15.14 9.13
C LYS A 79 -0.99 15.06 10.26
N TYR A 80 -0.02 14.15 10.14
CA TYR A 80 1.01 13.94 11.17
C TYR A 80 2.35 14.64 10.85
N GLY A 81 2.39 15.49 9.82
CA GLY A 81 3.58 16.23 9.39
C GLY A 81 4.73 15.31 8.96
N LYS A 82 4.42 14.13 8.42
CA LYS A 82 5.39 13.18 7.86
C LYS A 82 5.64 13.48 6.38
N LYS A 83 6.81 13.12 5.88
CA LYS A 83 7.22 13.22 4.48
C LYS A 83 7.21 11.84 3.83
N ILE A 84 6.94 11.80 2.53
CA ILE A 84 6.87 10.55 1.76
C ILE A 84 8.06 10.46 0.79
N LEU A 85 8.77 9.36 0.83
CA LEU A 85 9.68 8.96 -0.22
C LEU A 85 9.02 7.88 -1.08
N LEU A 86 8.99 8.10 -2.40
CA LEU A 86 8.54 7.07 -3.35
C LEU A 86 9.73 6.29 -3.87
N LEU A 87 9.74 4.97 -3.65
CA LEU A 87 10.74 4.07 -4.22
C LEU A 87 10.10 3.08 -5.20
N GLY A 88 10.43 3.23 -6.47
CA GLY A 88 9.97 2.33 -7.54
C GLY A 88 9.46 3.08 -8.76
N SER A 89 9.87 2.65 -9.95
CA SER A 89 9.54 3.32 -11.21
C SER A 89 8.03 3.28 -11.52
N SER A 90 7.33 2.21 -11.13
CA SER A 90 5.87 2.10 -11.31
C SER A 90 5.10 3.07 -10.43
N LEU A 91 5.56 3.34 -9.20
CA LEU A 91 4.94 4.34 -8.32
C LEU A 91 5.13 5.76 -8.85
N ALA A 92 6.32 6.07 -9.37
CA ALA A 92 6.58 7.35 -10.03
C ALA A 92 5.69 7.54 -11.27
N LYS A 93 5.49 6.49 -12.07
CA LYS A 93 4.55 6.50 -13.20
C LYS A 93 3.11 6.71 -12.75
N MET A 94 2.68 6.03 -11.68
CA MET A 94 1.34 6.20 -11.10
C MET A 94 1.10 7.65 -10.67
N LEU A 95 2.05 8.27 -9.95
CA LEU A 95 1.92 9.66 -9.50
C LEU A 95 1.77 10.63 -10.69
N LYS A 96 2.58 10.45 -11.74
CA LYS A 96 2.49 11.24 -12.97
C LYS A 96 1.14 11.06 -13.67
N ALA A 97 0.62 9.83 -13.73
CA ALA A 97 -0.68 9.55 -14.32
C ALA A 97 -1.81 10.24 -13.54
N ILE A 98 -1.79 10.16 -12.20
CA ILE A 98 -2.77 10.82 -11.31
C ILE A 98 -2.76 12.34 -11.53
N GLN A 99 -1.58 12.95 -11.61
CA GLN A 99 -1.42 14.39 -11.87
C GLN A 99 -1.95 14.77 -13.25
N LYS A 100 -1.65 13.97 -14.28
CA LYS A 100 -2.10 14.23 -15.67
C LYS A 100 -3.62 14.25 -15.80
N VAL A 101 -4.32 13.31 -15.13
CA VAL A 101 -5.78 13.23 -15.19
C VAL A 101 -6.48 14.09 -14.13
N SER A 102 -5.71 14.85 -13.33
CA SER A 102 -6.20 15.70 -12.24
C SER A 102 -7.17 15.00 -11.29
N LEU A 103 -6.91 13.72 -10.97
CA LEU A 103 -7.81 12.90 -10.15
C LEU A 103 -8.03 13.50 -8.75
N TRP A 104 -6.99 14.12 -8.18
CA TRP A 104 -7.07 15.04 -7.05
C TRP A 104 -5.84 15.96 -6.97
N LYS A 105 -5.93 17.02 -6.16
CA LYS A 105 -4.81 17.94 -5.92
C LYS A 105 -3.75 17.28 -5.03
N ILE A 106 -2.56 17.09 -5.59
CA ILE A 106 -1.40 16.58 -4.86
C ILE A 106 -0.46 17.74 -4.55
N ASP A 107 -0.18 17.93 -3.27
CA ASP A 107 0.86 18.86 -2.83
C ASP A 107 2.22 18.17 -2.98
N GLY A 108 3.03 18.63 -3.92
CA GLY A 108 4.36 18.07 -4.18
C GLY A 108 5.33 18.18 -3.00
N SER A 109 5.11 19.14 -2.10
CA SER A 109 5.99 19.39 -0.94
C SER A 109 5.98 18.25 0.08
N ILE A 110 4.98 17.35 0.02
CA ILE A 110 4.91 16.17 0.86
C ILE A 110 5.98 15.13 0.48
N PHE A 111 6.42 15.15 -0.78
CA PHE A 111 7.39 14.18 -1.28
C PHE A 111 8.82 14.68 -1.07
N VAL A 112 9.68 13.78 -0.62
CA VAL A 112 11.12 14.03 -0.52
C VAL A 112 11.84 13.34 -1.68
N LYS A 113 12.88 14.00 -2.19
CA LYS A 113 13.82 13.38 -3.13
C LYS A 113 14.74 12.43 -2.35
N SER A 114 15.17 11.34 -2.99
CA SER A 114 16.05 10.32 -2.38
C SER A 114 17.29 10.92 -1.70
N SER A 115 17.86 11.99 -2.27
CA SER A 115 19.05 12.65 -1.73
C SER A 115 18.84 13.51 -0.47
N TRP A 116 17.59 13.71 -0.02
CA TRP A 116 17.25 14.62 1.09
C TRP A 116 16.83 13.91 2.37
N GLU A 117 16.87 12.57 2.42
CA GLU A 117 16.44 11.79 3.60
C GLU A 117 17.15 12.19 4.87
N LYS A 118 18.48 12.38 4.83
CA LYS A 118 19.28 12.62 6.04
C LYS A 118 18.86 13.87 6.83
N LYS A 119 17.99 14.72 6.24
CA LYS A 119 17.42 15.92 6.87
C LYS A 119 16.05 15.69 7.50
N VAL A 120 15.44 14.52 7.30
CA VAL A 120 14.12 14.17 7.85
C VAL A 120 14.31 13.23 9.03
N ALA A 121 13.74 13.58 10.17
CA ALA A 121 13.77 12.71 11.34
C ALA A 121 13.10 11.35 11.02
N PRO A 122 13.65 10.20 11.47
CA PRO A 122 13.15 8.87 11.11
C PRO A 122 11.63 8.70 11.30
N GLN A 123 11.10 9.13 12.44
CA GLN A 123 9.68 9.10 12.80
C GLN A 123 8.79 9.99 11.92
N LYS A 124 9.37 10.89 11.14
CA LYS A 124 8.69 11.76 10.18
C LYS A 124 8.82 11.25 8.74
N LEU A 125 9.37 10.06 8.51
CA LEU A 125 9.57 9.51 7.17
C LEU A 125 8.67 8.30 6.90
N ILE A 126 7.97 8.35 5.76
CA ILE A 126 7.26 7.22 5.17
C ILE A 126 7.96 6.86 3.86
N ILE A 127 8.43 5.63 3.73
CA ILE A 127 8.97 5.05 2.51
C ILE A 127 7.86 4.25 1.85
N PHE A 128 7.30 4.77 0.76
CA PHE A 128 6.29 4.11 -0.04
C PHE A 128 6.95 3.37 -1.20
N CYS A 129 6.94 2.05 -1.19
CA CYS A 129 7.70 1.26 -2.15
C CYS A 129 6.91 0.12 -2.82
N THR A 130 7.45 -0.41 -3.92
CA THR A 130 6.89 -1.58 -4.60
C THR A 130 7.35 -2.87 -3.94
N GLY A 131 6.70 -3.99 -4.28
CA GLY A 131 7.08 -5.31 -3.76
C GLY A 131 6.07 -5.91 -2.80
N SER A 132 4.81 -5.51 -2.89
CA SER A 132 3.76 -5.96 -1.98
C SER A 132 3.39 -7.44 -2.15
N GLN A 133 4.02 -8.15 -3.10
CA GLN A 133 3.83 -9.58 -3.34
C GLN A 133 5.14 -10.38 -3.25
N GLY A 134 6.20 -9.78 -2.69
CA GLY A 134 7.50 -10.45 -2.60
C GLY A 134 8.18 -10.65 -3.96
N GLU A 135 7.87 -9.83 -4.98
CA GLU A 135 8.52 -9.98 -6.29
C GLU A 135 10.03 -9.74 -6.16
N ALA A 136 10.87 -10.68 -6.63
CA ALA A 136 12.30 -10.70 -6.35
C ALA A 136 13.05 -9.39 -6.72
N LYS A 137 12.64 -8.73 -7.81
CA LYS A 137 13.26 -7.47 -8.29
C LYS A 137 12.63 -6.20 -7.71
N ALA A 138 11.57 -6.32 -6.91
CA ALA A 138 10.89 -5.17 -6.34
C ALA A 138 11.72 -4.47 -5.26
N VAL A 139 11.29 -3.28 -4.86
CA VAL A 139 12.03 -2.50 -3.87
C VAL A 139 12.02 -3.17 -2.51
N LEU A 140 10.88 -3.64 -2.01
CA LEU A 140 10.79 -4.30 -0.70
C LEU A 140 11.76 -5.48 -0.60
N SER A 141 11.79 -6.35 -1.61
CA SER A 141 12.71 -7.48 -1.65
C SER A 141 14.17 -7.04 -1.57
N ARG A 142 14.56 -6.02 -2.34
CA ARG A 142 15.93 -5.47 -2.27
C ARG A 142 16.24 -4.83 -0.91
N LEU A 143 15.27 -4.21 -0.26
CA LEU A 143 15.41 -3.66 1.09
C LEU A 143 15.61 -4.78 2.13
N ALA A 144 14.79 -5.84 2.08
CA ALA A 144 14.89 -7.00 2.95
C ALA A 144 16.23 -7.75 2.79
N HIS A 145 16.78 -7.74 1.58
CA HIS A 145 18.11 -8.29 1.27
C HIS A 145 19.28 -7.33 1.50
N GLN A 146 19.03 -6.12 2.02
CA GLN A 146 20.05 -5.08 2.21
C GLN A 146 20.81 -4.70 0.92
N GLY A 147 20.22 -4.99 -0.24
CA GLY A 147 20.82 -4.85 -1.57
C GLY A 147 20.32 -3.64 -2.36
N HIS A 148 19.44 -2.80 -1.79
CA HIS A 148 19.10 -1.52 -2.41
C HIS A 148 20.26 -0.52 -2.17
N PRO A 149 20.74 0.19 -3.21
CA PRO A 149 22.00 0.96 -3.14
C PRO A 149 22.01 2.02 -2.04
N ASP A 150 20.91 2.80 -1.94
CA ASP A 150 20.87 3.94 -1.02
C ASP A 150 20.05 3.68 0.26
N TRP A 151 19.32 2.56 0.32
CA TRP A 151 18.27 2.36 1.32
C TRP A 151 18.37 0.97 1.94
N LYS A 152 18.29 0.92 3.26
CA LYS A 152 18.46 -0.29 4.04
C LYS A 152 17.42 -0.33 5.14
N ILE A 153 16.94 -1.53 5.47
CA ILE A 153 16.11 -1.74 6.66
C ILE A 153 17.01 -1.64 7.88
N ILE A 154 16.55 -0.91 8.89
CA ILE A 154 17.23 -0.78 10.17
C ILE A 154 16.31 -1.24 11.30
N ARG A 155 16.90 -1.63 12.42
CA ARG A 155 16.15 -2.02 13.62
C ARG A 155 15.21 -0.90 14.05
N GLY A 156 13.95 -1.25 14.35
CA GLY A 156 12.90 -0.31 14.75
C GLY A 156 12.10 0.29 13.59
N ASP A 157 12.43 -0.06 12.34
CA ASP A 157 11.56 0.22 11.21
C ASP A 157 10.21 -0.51 11.35
N THR A 158 9.13 0.15 10.92
CA THR A 158 7.80 -0.46 10.83
C THR A 158 7.45 -0.72 9.38
N VAL A 159 7.21 -1.97 9.01
CA VAL A 159 6.81 -2.39 7.66
C VAL A 159 5.32 -2.69 7.64
N ILE A 160 4.60 -2.08 6.69
CA ILE A 160 3.16 -2.28 6.52
C ILE A 160 2.90 -2.82 5.12
N LEU A 161 2.46 -4.08 5.04
CA LEU A 161 2.09 -4.74 3.80
C LEU A 161 0.60 -4.51 3.52
N THR A 162 0.29 -3.60 2.59
CA THR A 162 -1.09 -3.12 2.42
C THR A 162 -1.95 -3.94 1.47
N SER A 163 -1.41 -5.04 0.92
CA SER A 163 -2.12 -5.94 0.03
C SER A 163 -2.10 -7.38 0.53
N SER A 164 -3.15 -8.11 0.19
CA SER A 164 -3.22 -9.54 0.46
C SER A 164 -2.36 -10.31 -0.55
N PRO A 165 -1.64 -11.35 -0.12
CA PRO A 165 -0.86 -12.17 -1.04
C PRO A 165 -1.78 -12.93 -1.99
N ILE A 166 -1.46 -12.88 -3.27
CA ILE A 166 -1.99 -13.81 -4.26
C ILE A 166 -1.42 -15.20 -3.93
N MET A 167 -2.22 -16.26 -4.08
CA MET A 167 -1.89 -17.62 -3.60
C MET A 167 -0.46 -18.06 -3.98
N ASP A 168 -0.08 -17.90 -5.25
CA ASP A 168 1.25 -18.31 -5.76
C ASP A 168 2.42 -17.51 -5.16
N ASN A 169 2.16 -16.32 -4.63
CA ASN A 169 3.18 -15.42 -4.09
C ASN A 169 3.38 -15.55 -2.58
N ARG A 170 2.55 -16.33 -1.87
CA ARG A 170 2.60 -16.46 -0.40
C ARG A 170 3.99 -16.84 0.10
N TYR A 171 4.59 -17.88 -0.48
CA TYR A 171 5.91 -18.36 -0.07
C TYR A 171 7.00 -17.28 -0.20
N ASN A 172 6.97 -16.52 -1.30
CA ASN A 172 7.93 -15.44 -1.52
C ASN A 172 7.73 -14.31 -0.52
N LEU A 173 6.48 -13.95 -0.21
CA LEU A 173 6.17 -12.90 0.75
C LEU A 173 6.61 -13.31 2.17
N GLU A 174 6.33 -14.54 2.59
CA GLU A 174 6.78 -15.10 3.87
C GLU A 174 8.31 -15.07 4.01
N ALA A 175 9.04 -15.47 2.96
CA ALA A 175 10.50 -15.40 2.96
C ALA A 175 11.03 -13.96 3.11
N ILE A 176 10.34 -12.97 2.53
CA ILE A 176 10.67 -11.56 2.71
C ILE A 176 10.33 -11.10 4.13
N ASN A 177 9.19 -11.52 4.70
CA ASN A 177 8.78 -11.16 6.06
C ASN A 177 9.79 -11.68 7.09
N ASN A 178 10.19 -12.95 6.98
CA ASN A 178 11.21 -13.54 7.86
C ASN A 178 12.50 -12.72 7.86
N ARG A 179 12.99 -12.32 6.68
CA ARG A 179 14.19 -11.47 6.58
C ARG A 179 14.00 -10.09 7.21
N LEU A 180 12.85 -9.47 7.01
CA LEU A 180 12.54 -8.17 7.61
C LEU A 180 12.49 -8.26 9.14
N MET A 181 11.93 -9.34 9.69
CA MET A 181 11.92 -9.60 11.13
C MET A 181 13.33 -9.85 11.67
N GLU A 182 14.17 -10.64 10.98
CA GLU A 182 15.58 -10.87 11.34
C GLU A 182 16.38 -9.56 11.44
N LEU A 183 16.05 -8.58 10.59
CA LEU A 183 16.65 -7.24 10.60
C LEU A 183 16.09 -6.33 11.72
N GLY A 184 15.12 -6.81 12.50
CA GLY A 184 14.52 -6.09 13.62
C GLY A 184 13.44 -5.10 13.22
N ALA A 185 12.79 -5.31 12.06
CA ALA A 185 11.60 -4.55 11.68
C ALA A 185 10.33 -5.14 12.33
N THR A 186 9.38 -4.28 12.68
CA THR A 186 8.02 -4.70 13.08
C THR A 186 7.15 -4.76 11.84
N ILE A 187 6.44 -5.87 11.62
CA ILE A 187 5.64 -6.09 10.41
C ILE A 187 4.15 -6.06 10.76
N TYR A 188 3.36 -5.42 9.90
CA TYR A 188 1.89 -5.43 9.92
C TYR A 188 1.38 -5.89 8.56
N GLU A 189 0.56 -6.94 8.54
CA GLU A 189 0.04 -7.53 7.33
C GLU A 189 -1.43 -7.23 7.06
N ASN A 190 -1.84 -7.35 5.80
CA ASN A 190 -3.24 -7.25 5.40
C ASN A 190 -4.02 -8.54 5.71
N SER A 191 -3.97 -8.98 6.96
CA SER A 191 -4.76 -10.08 7.52
C SER A 191 -5.98 -9.53 8.25
N LYS A 192 -7.06 -10.33 8.40
CA LYS A 192 -8.30 -9.92 9.11
C LYS A 192 -8.04 -9.46 10.56
N GLU A 193 -6.92 -9.88 11.15
CA GLU A 193 -6.54 -9.59 12.53
C GLU A 193 -5.71 -8.30 12.62
N GLU A 194 -4.78 -8.06 11.69
CA GLU A 194 -3.77 -6.99 11.78
C GLU A 194 -4.11 -5.67 11.05
N LEU A 195 -4.89 -5.69 9.95
CA LEU A 195 -5.33 -4.50 9.18
C LEU A 195 -6.83 -4.47 8.83
#